data_AF-A0A0L8GVN2-F1
#
_entry.id   AF-A0A0L8GVN2-F1
#
_cell.length_a   1.000
_cell.length_b   1.000
_cell.length_c   1.000
_cell.angle_alpha   90.00
_cell.angle_beta   90.00
_cell.angle_gamma   90.00
#
_symmetry.space_group_name_H-M   'P 1'
#
loop_
_entity.id
_entity.type
_entity.pdbx_description
1 polymer ?
#
loop_
_entity_poly.entity_id
_entity_poly.type
_entity_poly.pdbx_seq_one_letter_code
_entity_poly.pdbx_strand_id
1 'polypeptide(L)' 'MHQHSIEASLISSSLIGRRVLIPRIKLAPSDPNLPFTLERTQSSVRLSYAMTINKSQGQTLEKVGLFLP' A
#
# COMPACT_ATOMS: atom_id res chain seq x y z
N MET A 1 -17.02 -6.37 -13.19
CA MET A 1 -15.63 -5.97 -13.48
C MET A 1 -15.36 -4.68 -12.72
N HIS A 2 -14.37 -4.64 -11.81
CA HIS A 2 -14.10 -3.44 -11.02
C HIS A 2 -13.47 -2.36 -11.92
N GLN A 3 -14.26 -1.34 -12.24
CA GLN A 3 -13.82 -0.18 -12.99
C GLN A 3 -12.67 0.48 -12.19
N HIS A 4 -11.45 0.47 -12.74
CA HIS A 4 -10.21 1.07 -12.18
C HIS A 4 -9.37 0.25 -11.16
N SER A 5 -9.17 -1.07 -11.38
CA SER A 5 -8.16 -1.87 -10.65
C SER A 5 -6.79 -1.91 -11.35
N ILE A 6 -5.72 -2.10 -10.58
CA ILE A 6 -4.37 -2.35 -11.13
C ILE A 6 -4.16 -3.85 -11.29
N GLU A 7 -3.75 -4.31 -12.46
CA GLU A 7 -3.27 -5.68 -12.66
C GLU A 7 -1.76 -5.74 -12.44
N ALA A 8 -1.30 -6.71 -11.64
CA ALA A 8 0.12 -6.90 -11.34
C ALA A 8 0.49 -8.38 -11.35
N SER A 9 1.73 -8.69 -11.68
CA SER A 9 2.28 -10.04 -11.60
C SER A 9 3.12 -10.19 -10.33
N LEU A 10 2.94 -11.30 -9.61
CA LEU A 10 3.74 -11.58 -8.42
C LEU A 10 5.17 -11.98 -8.81
N ILE A 11 6.15 -11.32 -8.20
CA ILE A 11 7.60 -11.55 -8.44
C ILE A 11 8.30 -12.28 -7.29
N SER A 12 7.68 -12.35 -6.11
CA SER A 12 8.25 -12.96 -4.91
C SER A 12 7.15 -13.65 -4.11
N SER A 13 7.03 -14.96 -4.28
CA SER A 13 6.24 -15.89 -3.44
C SER A 13 6.27 -17.28 -4.09
N SER A 14 5.63 -18.29 -3.49
CA SER A 14 5.34 -19.56 -4.17
C SER A 14 4.41 -19.41 -5.39
N LEU A 15 3.84 -18.22 -5.62
CA LEU A 15 2.88 -17.91 -6.69
C LEU A 15 3.47 -16.98 -7.77
N ILE A 16 4.78 -17.04 -8.01
CA ILE A 16 5.46 -16.24 -9.06
C ILE A 16 4.75 -16.39 -10.41
N GLY A 17 4.58 -15.28 -11.12
CA GLY A 17 3.94 -15.22 -12.44
C GLY A 17 2.40 -15.17 -12.41
N ARG A 18 1.77 -15.40 -11.25
CA ARG A 18 0.32 -15.23 -11.10
C ARG A 18 -0.05 -13.76 -11.21
N ARG A 19 -1.03 -13.47 -12.06
CA ARG A 19 -1.67 -12.15 -12.17
C ARG A 19 -2.66 -11.95 -11.03
N VAL A 20 -2.56 -10.81 -10.36
CA VAL A 20 -3.45 -10.38 -9.28
C VAL A 20 -4.03 -9.02 -9.62
N LEU A 21 -5.27 -8.80 -9.20
CA LEU A 21 -5.93 -7.51 -9.29
C LEU A 21 -5.87 -6.82 -7.94
N ILE A 22 -5.36 -5.59 -7.93
CA ILE A 22 -5.30 -4.73 -6.76
C ILE A 22 -6.45 -3.73 -6.87
N PRO A 23 -7.48 -3.83 -6.01
CA PRO A 23 -8.61 -2.92 -6.04
C PRO A 23 -8.25 -1.55 -5.47
N ARG A 24 -9.08 -0.55 -5.76
CA ARG A 24 -9.07 0.71 -5.03
C ARG A 24 -9.81 0.54 -3.72
N ILE A 25 -9.23 1.08 -2.66
CA ILE A 25 -9.78 1.08 -1.30
C ILE A 25 -10.25 2.50 -0.99
N LYS A 26 -11.42 2.59 -0.36
CA LYS A 26 -11.95 3.83 0.20
C LYS A 26 -11.50 3.95 1.64
N LEU A 27 -10.88 5.07 1.97
CA LEU A 27 -10.43 5.41 3.32
C LEU A 27 -11.21 6.62 3.81
N ALA A 28 -11.86 6.48 4.94
CA ALA A 28 -12.54 7.57 5.63
C ALA A 28 -12.05 7.62 7.08
N PRO A 29 -12.03 8.81 7.71
CA PRO A 29 -11.84 8.93 9.15
C PRO A 29 -12.86 8.09 9.92
N SER A 30 -12.44 7.49 11.03
CA SER A 30 -13.33 6.73 11.92
C SER A 30 -13.96 7.57 13.02
N ASP A 31 -13.60 8.85 13.12
CA ASP A 31 -14.12 9.75 14.16
C ASP A 31 -15.53 10.23 13.81
N PRO A 32 -16.55 9.91 14.63
CA PRO A 32 -17.93 10.29 14.38
C PRO A 32 -18.21 11.78 14.61
N ASN A 33 -17.31 12.53 15.25
CA ASN A 33 -17.53 13.94 15.61
C ASN A 33 -17.09 14.93 14.53
N LEU A 34 -16.65 14.44 13.37
CA LEU A 34 -16.21 15.32 12.29
C LEU A 34 -17.41 15.98 11.60
N PRO A 35 -17.33 17.30 11.32
CA PRO A 35 -18.43 18.04 10.67
C PRO A 35 -18.70 17.58 9.22
N PHE A 36 -17.77 16.81 8.64
CA PHE A 36 -17.92 16.13 7.36
C PHE A 36 -16.96 14.93 7.28
N THR A 37 -17.30 13.94 6.46
CA THR A 37 -16.44 12.78 6.20
C THR A 37 -15.59 13.01 4.97
N LEU A 38 -14.27 13.09 5.14
CA LEU A 38 -13.32 13.11 4.03
C LEU A 38 -13.04 11.69 3.55
N GLU A 39 -13.61 11.28 2.41
CA GLU A 39 -13.31 9.98 1.82
C GLU A 39 -12.22 10.06 0.74
N ARG A 40 -11.17 9.25 0.87
CA ARG A 40 -10.11 9.10 -0.12
C ARG A 40 -10.18 7.71 -0.76
N THR A 41 -10.39 7.66 -2.07
CA THR A 41 -10.28 6.41 -2.83
C THR A 41 -8.89 6.27 -3.44
N GLN A 42 -8.11 5.28 -3.02
CA GLN A 42 -6.75 5.05 -3.52
C GLN A 42 -6.45 3.57 -3.78
N SER A 43 -5.55 3.27 -4.72
CA SER A 43 -5.01 1.91 -4.85
C SER A 43 -4.08 1.61 -3.67
N SER A 44 -4.11 0.39 -3.16
CA SER A 44 -3.30 -0.03 -2.00
C SER A 44 -1.85 -0.35 -2.38
N VAL A 45 -1.20 0.53 -3.13
CA VAL A 45 0.19 0.39 -3.58
C VAL A 45 0.93 1.71 -3.47
N ARG A 46 2.22 1.62 -3.16
CA ARG A 46 3.14 2.76 -3.15
C ARG A 46 4.52 2.28 -3.63
N LEU A 47 5.17 3.05 -4.50
CA LEU A 47 6.58 2.83 -4.82
C LEU A 47 7.41 3.07 -3.54
N SER A 48 8.23 2.10 -3.15
CA SER A 48 8.94 2.14 -1.86
C SER A 48 10.35 1.54 -1.96
N TYR A 49 11.19 2.14 -2.80
CA TYR A 49 12.63 1.82 -2.79
C TYR A 49 13.33 2.37 -1.54
N ALA A 50 12.90 3.54 -1.06
CA ALA A 50 13.30 4.13 0.21
C ALA A 50 12.04 4.46 1.02
N MET A 51 12.12 4.24 2.33
CA MET A 51 11.03 4.53 3.28
C MET A 51 11.62 5.22 4.50
N THR A 52 10.83 6.10 5.14
CA THR A 52 11.24 6.70 6.42
C THR A 52 11.15 5.66 7.54
N ILE A 53 11.94 5.84 8.61
CA ILE A 53 11.98 4.91 9.75
C ILE A 53 10.57 4.66 10.33
N ASN A 54 9.78 5.71 10.51
CA ASN A 54 8.41 5.60 11.01
C ASN A 54 7.47 4.81 10.08
N LYS A 55 7.79 4.71 8.78
CA LYS A 55 7.02 3.91 7.82
C LYS A 55 7.52 2.46 7.72
N SER A 56 8.79 2.22 8.03
CA SER A 56 9.36 0.86 8.08
C SER A 56 9.06 0.11 9.37
N GLN A 57 8.68 0.83 10.43
CA GLN A 57 8.36 0.20 11.73
C GLN A 57 7.26 -0.86 11.56
N GLY A 58 7.53 -2.07 12.06
CA GLY A 58 6.62 -3.23 11.95
C GLY A 58 6.74 -4.02 10.64
N GLN A 59 7.64 -3.63 9.72
CA GLN A 59 7.95 -4.40 8.52
C GLN A 59 9.17 -5.31 8.74
N THR A 60 9.13 -6.51 8.15
CA THR A 60 10.30 -7.39 8.05
C THR A 60 10.96 -7.18 6.70
N LEU A 61 12.23 -6.77 6.69
CA LEU A 61 13.02 -6.52 5.49
C LEU A 61 14.27 -7.42 5.52
N GLU A 62 14.53 -8.16 4.42
CA GLU A 62 15.71 -9.04 4.34
C GLU A 62 17.01 -8.23 4.27
N LYS A 63 17.01 -7.12 3.53
CA LYS A 63 18.15 -6.23 3.33
C LYS A 63 17.68 -4.79 3.42
N VAL A 64 18.40 -3.97 4.18
CA VAL A 64 18.10 -2.53 4.36
C VAL A 64 19.39 -1.71 4.35
N GLY A 65 19.37 -0.59 3.63
CA GLY A 65 20.38 0.46 3.74
C GLY A 65 19.83 1.60 4.59
N LEU A 66 20.62 2.12 5.53
CA LEU A 66 20.22 3.20 6.41
C LEU A 66 21.11 4.42 6.20
N PHE A 67 20.50 5.57 5.92
CA PHE A 67 21.19 6.86 5.89
C PHE A 67 20.71 7.68 7.09
N LEU A 68 21.62 7.88 8.06
CA LEU A 68 21.43 8.80 9.17
C LEU A 68 22.37 9.99 8.94
N PRO A 69 21.86 11.22 8.83
CA PRO A 69 22.70 12.41 8.85
C PRO A 69 23.34 12.63 10.22
#